data_AF-A0A370LWJ0-F1
#
_entry.id   AF-A0A370LWJ0-F1
#
_cell.length_a   1.000
_cell.length_b   1.000
_cell.length_c   1.000
_cell.angle_alpha   90.00
_cell.angle_beta   90.00
_cell.angle_gamma   90.00
#
_symmetry.space_group_name_H-M   'P 1'
#
loop_
_entity.id
_entity.type
_entity.pdbx_description
1 polymer ?
#
loop_
_entity_poly.entity_id
_entity_poly.type
_entity_poly.pdbx_seq_one_letter_code
_entity_poly.pdbx_strand_id
1 'polypeptide(L)'
;MSVDSEVYEIIQKNIQEHIAGIPTMLNEILPQMKRIWKFDNDYNFAYGWYIGRLECHTQHTFFDNVGRWPEGDEIMEIKEIIELHGKEIRKKIKQII
;
A
#
# COMPACT_ATOMS: atom_id res chain seq x y z
N MET A 1 19.78 -1.86 -7.47
CA MET A 1 18.51 -2.40 -6.98
C MET A 1 18.86 -3.60 -6.14
N SER A 2 18.44 -3.60 -4.88
CA SER A 2 18.60 -4.72 -3.95
C SER A 2 17.51 -5.78 -4.18
N VAL A 3 16.33 -5.35 -4.63
CA VAL A 3 15.27 -6.22 -5.15
C VAL A 3 15.60 -6.67 -6.59
N ASP A 4 15.37 -7.95 -6.87
CA ASP A 4 15.50 -8.52 -8.22
C ASP A 4 14.56 -7.81 -9.21
N SER A 5 15.04 -7.54 -10.44
CA SER A 5 14.27 -6.83 -11.47
C SER A 5 12.94 -7.50 -11.82
N GLU A 6 12.85 -8.84 -11.82
CA GLU A 6 11.60 -9.55 -12.11
C GLU A 6 10.60 -9.36 -10.96
N VAL A 7 11.07 -9.46 -9.72
CA VAL A 7 10.27 -9.21 -8.51
C VAL A 7 9.82 -7.75 -8.46
N TYR A 8 10.67 -6.82 -8.86
CA TYR A 8 10.35 -5.40 -8.95
C TYR A 8 9.18 -5.14 -9.91
N GLU A 9 9.20 -5.72 -11.12
CA GLU A 9 8.12 -5.56 -12.10
C GLU A 9 6.79 -6.14 -11.59
N ILE A 10 6.82 -7.30 -10.94
CA ILE A 10 5.64 -7.91 -10.31
C ILE A 10 5.07 -7.01 -9.22
N ILE A 11 5.93 -6.49 -8.34
CA ILE A 11 5.53 -5.57 -7.27
C ILE A 11 4.89 -4.30 -7.86
N GLN A 12 5.49 -3.71 -8.89
CA GLN A 12 4.94 -2.51 -9.53
C GLN A 12 3.55 -2.75 -10.11
N LYS A 13 3.35 -3.87 -10.83
CA LYS A 13 2.05 -4.23 -11.38
C LYS A 13 1.00 -4.42 -10.28
N ASN A 14 1.35 -5.17 -9.23
CA ASN A 14 0.44 -5.42 -8.10
C ASN A 14 0.06 -4.13 -7.38
N ILE A 15 1.01 -3.21 -7.18
CA ILE A 15 0.74 -1.90 -6.57
C ILE A 15 -0.29 -1.11 -7.39
N GLN A 16 -0.15 -1.05 -8.71
CA GLN A 16 -1.09 -0.32 -9.57
C GLN A 16 -2.51 -0.88 -9.48
N GLU A 17 -2.65 -2.21 -9.47
CA GLU A 17 -3.94 -2.88 -9.32
C GLU A 17 -4.60 -2.56 -7.97
N HIS A 18 -3.84 -2.56 -6.86
CA HIS A 18 -4.35 -2.17 -5.54
C HIS A 18 -4.77 -0.71 -5.49
N ILE A 19 -3.97 0.18 -6.08
CA ILE A 19 -4.27 1.62 -6.12
C ILE A 19 -5.57 1.89 -6.86
N ALA A 20 -5.85 1.17 -7.94
CA ALA A 20 -7.12 1.26 -8.66
C ALA A 20 -8.33 0.88 -7.77
N GLY A 21 -8.15 -0.08 -6.85
CA GLY A 21 -9.18 -0.56 -5.93
C GLY A 21 -9.44 0.30 -4.69
N ILE A 22 -8.62 1.34 -4.42
CA ILE A 22 -8.77 2.23 -3.25
C ILE A 22 -10.21 2.75 -3.08
N PRO A 23 -10.87 3.30 -4.12
CA PRO A 23 -12.20 3.89 -3.98
C PRO A 23 -13.27 2.92 -3.49
N THR A 24 -13.32 1.73 -4.10
CA THR A 24 -14.27 0.69 -3.71
C THR A 24 -13.98 0.23 -2.29
N MET A 25 -12.72 -0.07 -1.98
CA MET A 25 -12.31 -0.57 -0.67
C MET A 25 -12.66 0.42 0.45
N LEU A 26 -12.19 1.66 0.37
CA LEU A 26 -12.37 2.63 1.46
C LEU A 26 -13.84 3.01 1.67
N ASN A 27 -14.65 3.09 0.62
CA ASN A 27 -16.09 3.34 0.77
C ASN A 27 -16.78 2.28 1.64
N GLU A 28 -16.39 1.01 1.49
CA GLU A 28 -16.99 -0.09 2.25
C GLU A 28 -16.46 -0.18 3.68
N ILE A 29 -15.15 -0.01 3.88
CA ILE A 29 -14.51 -0.33 5.15
C ILE A 29 -14.33 0.87 6.07
N LEU A 30 -14.18 2.09 5.56
CA LEU A 30 -13.79 3.25 6.37
C LEU A 30 -14.84 3.60 7.43
N PRO A 31 -16.17 3.54 7.15
CA PRO A 31 -17.19 3.74 8.19
C PRO A 31 -17.11 2.69 9.31
N GLN A 32 -16.78 1.44 8.96
CA GLN A 32 -16.62 0.35 9.92
C GLN A 32 -15.36 0.56 10.77
N MET A 33 -14.26 0.96 10.14
CA MET A 33 -13.01 1.29 10.83
C MET A 33 -13.19 2.48 11.78
N LYS A 34 -13.91 3.53 11.38
CA LYS A 34 -14.19 4.70 12.24
C LYS A 34 -14.93 4.29 13.51
N ARG A 35 -15.89 3.37 13.42
CA ARG A 35 -16.63 2.84 14.58
C ARG A 35 -15.73 2.08 15.56
N ILE A 36 -14.74 1.34 15.05
CA ILE A 36 -13.83 0.51 15.85
C ILE A 36 -12.70 1.36 16.44
N TRP A 37 -11.96 2.05 15.57
CA TRP A 37 -10.73 2.74 15.91
C TRP A 37 -10.93 4.18 16.40
N LYS A 38 -12.11 4.76 16.14
CA LYS A 38 -12.49 6.10 16.62
C LYS A 38 -11.46 7.19 16.32
N PHE A 39 -10.82 7.13 15.14
CA PHE A 39 -9.87 8.15 14.69
C PHE A 39 -10.59 9.48 14.43
N ASP A 40 -9.93 10.62 14.63
CA ASP A 40 -10.56 11.93 14.41
C ASP A 40 -10.43 12.42 12.96
N ASN A 41 -9.26 12.20 12.34
CA ASN A 41 -8.96 12.65 10.99
C ASN A 41 -9.06 11.49 9.99
N ASP A 42 -10.14 11.48 9.22
CA ASP A 42 -10.46 10.41 8.28
C ASP A 42 -9.39 10.26 7.19
N TYR A 43 -8.92 11.38 6.66
CA TYR A 43 -7.92 11.38 5.60
C TYR A 43 -6.57 10.80 6.05
N ASN A 44 -6.03 11.30 7.17
CA ASN A 44 -4.74 10.85 7.69
C ASN A 44 -4.80 9.38 8.11
N PHE A 45 -5.90 8.96 8.72
CA PHE A 45 -6.09 7.56 9.09
C PHE A 45 -6.18 6.68 7.85
N ALA A 46 -7.04 7.02 6.87
CA ALA A 46 -7.19 6.23 5.65
C ALA A 46 -5.88 6.13 4.86
N TYR A 47 -5.13 7.23 4.76
CA TYR A 47 -3.82 7.22 4.11
C TYR A 47 -2.82 6.33 4.85
N GLY A 48 -2.62 6.52 6.15
CA GLY A 48 -1.68 5.72 6.94
C GLY A 48 -2.03 4.23 6.95
N TRP A 49 -3.32 3.92 7.13
CA TRP A 49 -3.83 2.56 7.11
C TRP A 49 -3.61 1.90 5.73
N TYR A 50 -3.91 2.61 4.64
CA TYR A 50 -3.75 2.07 3.30
C TYR A 50 -2.27 1.83 2.96
N ILE A 51 -1.38 2.76 3.32
CA ILE A 51 0.07 2.58 3.12
C ILE A 51 0.57 1.35 3.89
N GLY A 52 0.18 1.18 5.16
CA GLY A 52 0.56 0.01 5.94
C GLY A 52 0.05 -1.31 5.34
N ARG A 53 -1.19 -1.31 4.83
CA ARG A 53 -1.76 -2.48 4.13
C ARG A 53 -1.00 -2.79 2.84
N LEU A 54 -0.69 -1.77 2.04
CA LEU A 54 0.02 -1.93 0.77
C LEU A 54 1.44 -2.45 1.01
N GLU A 55 2.15 -1.88 2.00
CA GLU A 55 3.47 -2.36 2.41
C GLU A 55 3.43 -3.84 2.81
N CYS A 56 2.48 -4.23 3.66
CA CYS A 56 2.30 -5.63 4.06
C CYS A 56 2.06 -6.53 2.84
N HIS A 57 1.19 -6.12 1.90
CA HIS A 57 0.92 -6.90 0.69
C HIS A 57 2.14 -7.03 -0.22
N THR A 58 2.90 -5.94 -0.39
CA THR A 58 4.13 -5.95 -1.19
C THR A 58 5.20 -6.84 -0.58
N GLN A 59 5.35 -6.86 0.76
CA GLN A 59 6.27 -7.77 1.43
C GLN A 59 5.85 -9.24 1.25
N HIS A 60 4.56 -9.55 1.24
CA HIS A 60 4.08 -10.91 0.92
C HIS A 60 4.36 -11.27 -0.54
N THR A 61 4.13 -10.35 -1.48
CA THR A 61 4.50 -10.57 -2.89
C THR A 61 6.00 -10.86 -3.03
N PHE A 62 6.85 -10.11 -2.32
CA PHE A 62 8.28 -10.39 -2.28
C PHE A 62 8.55 -11.80 -1.73
N PHE A 63 7.95 -12.15 -0.59
CA PHE A 63 8.10 -13.47 0.03
C PHE A 63 7.70 -14.61 -0.91
N ASP A 64 6.57 -14.47 -1.60
CA ASP A 64 6.04 -15.51 -2.50
C ASP A 64 6.97 -15.76 -3.71
N ASN A 65 7.71 -14.74 -4.15
CA ASN A 65 8.61 -14.85 -5.30
C ASN A 65 10.06 -15.18 -4.91
N VAL A 66 10.53 -14.73 -3.74
CA VAL A 66 11.93 -14.87 -3.31
C VAL A 66 12.10 -16.01 -2.30
N GLY A 67 11.04 -16.44 -1.62
CA GLY A 67 11.06 -17.50 -0.60
C GLY A 67 11.57 -17.06 0.77
N ARG A 68 11.74 -15.76 1.01
CA ARG A 68 12.07 -15.17 2.32
C ARG A 68 11.49 -13.76 2.46
N TRP A 69 11.42 -13.28 3.69
CA TRP A 69 11.02 -11.90 3.94
C TRP A 69 12.11 -10.92 3.45
N PRO A 70 11.72 -9.73 2.96
CA PRO A 70 12.68 -8.68 2.61
C PRO A 70 13.35 -8.17 3.89
N GLU A 71 14.63 -7.82 3.79
CA GLU A 71 15.43 -7.33 4.92
C GLU A 71 16.22 -6.08 4.54
N GLY A 72 16.51 -5.22 5.53
CA GLY A 72 17.37 -4.05 5.36
C GLY A 72 16.98 -3.17 4.17
N ASP A 73 17.89 -3.05 3.20
CA ASP A 73 17.72 -2.20 2.02
C ASP A 73 16.52 -2.60 1.15
N GLU A 74 16.13 -3.88 1.14
CA GLU A 74 14.98 -4.34 0.35
C GLU A 74 13.65 -3.80 0.90
N ILE A 75 13.55 -3.68 2.23
CA ILE A 75 12.38 -3.06 2.88
C ILE A 75 12.31 -1.58 2.50
N MET A 76 13.47 -0.90 2.47
CA MET A 76 13.52 0.51 2.09
C MET A 76 13.17 0.71 0.62
N GLU A 77 13.69 -0.13 -0.26
CA GLU A 77 13.37 -0.11 -1.70
C GLU A 77 11.88 -0.37 -1.94
N ILE A 78 11.25 -1.31 -1.22
CA ILE A 78 9.79 -1.52 -1.26
C ILE A 78 9.04 -0.24 -0.88
N LYS A 79 9.46 0.47 0.18
CA LYS A 79 8.83 1.73 0.60
C LYS A 79 9.01 2.83 -0.45
N GLU A 80 10.18 2.90 -1.07
CA GLU A 80 10.46 3.84 -2.15
C GLU A 80 9.57 3.59 -3.36
N ILE A 81 9.40 2.33 -3.78
CA ILE A 81 8.49 1.95 -4.85
C ILE A 81 7.05 2.39 -4.53
N ILE A 82 6.60 2.19 -3.30
CA ILE A 82 5.26 2.64 -2.87
C ILE A 82 5.14 4.18 -2.92
N GLU A 83 6.15 4.94 -2.46
CA GLU A 83 6.10 6.40 -2.46
C GLU A 83 6.13 7.00 -3.87
N LEU A 84 6.67 6.32 -4.88
CA LEU A 84 6.53 6.73 -6.29
C LEU A 84 5.05 6.91 -6.67
N HIS A 85 4.16 6.13 -6.07
CA HIS A 85 2.72 6.21 -6.24
C HIS A 85 2.00 7.05 -5.17
N GLY A 86 2.71 7.62 -4.20
CA GLY A 86 2.16 8.32 -3.06
C GLY A 86 1.24 9.49 -3.45
N LYS A 87 1.58 10.24 -4.51
CA LYS A 87 0.71 11.31 -5.04
C LYS A 87 -0.64 10.77 -5.56
N GLU A 88 -0.63 9.65 -6.26
CA GLU A 88 -1.84 9.04 -6.81
C GLU A 88 -2.72 8.47 -5.70
N ILE A 89 -2.11 7.76 -4.74
CA ILE A 89 -2.79 7.24 -3.55
C ILE A 89 -3.49 8.38 -2.82
N ARG A 90 -2.74 9.45 -2.51
CA ARG A 90 -3.29 10.64 -1.84
C ARG A 90 -4.46 11.25 -2.62
N LYS A 91 -4.37 11.31 -3.95
CA LYS A 91 -5.44 11.83 -4.82
C LYS A 91 -6.69 10.95 -4.76
N LYS A 92 -6.55 9.63 -4.88
CA LYS A 92 -7.68 8.69 -4.85
C LYS A 92 -8.40 8.71 -3.49
N ILE A 93 -7.65 8.78 -2.39
CA ILE A 93 -8.23 8.87 -1.04
C ILE A 93 -9.01 10.18 -0.88
N LYS A 94 -8.47 11.32 -1.33
CA LYS A 94 -9.17 12.63 -1.27
C LYS A 94 -10.44 12.70 -2.11
N GLN A 95 -10.65 11.80 -3.07
CA GLN A 95 -11.89 11.77 -3.86
C GLN A 95 -13.06 11.13 -3.09
N ILE A 96 -12.75 10.45 -1.98
CA ILE A 96 -13.70 9.67 -1.19
C ILE A 96 -14.07 10.42 0.09
N ILE A 97 -13.10 11.14 0.67
CA ILE A 97 -13.16 11.79 1.99
C ILE A 97 -13.13 13.31 1.84
#